data_AF-A0A2I1GTF8-F1
#
_entry.id   AF-A0A2I1GTF8-F1
#
_cell.length_a   1.000
_cell.length_b   1.000
_cell.length_c   1.000
_cell.angle_alpha   90.00
_cell.angle_beta   90.00
_cell.angle_gamma   90.00
#
_symmetry.space_group_name_H-M   'P 1'
#
loop_
_entity.id
_entity.type
_entity.pdbx_description
1 polymer ?
#
loop_
_entity_poly.entity_id
_entity_poly.type
_entity_poly.pdbx_seq_one_letter_code
_entity_poly.pdbx_strand_id
1 'polypeptide(L)'
;MSTLTTTIPNVEDVEGYNTERLIDFLRSKISNLDEKDFKILRDQDVDGEVLVYMTEDVFTKPPFNFGYGKAKKLGVLIDKLNNQRLLTLEEALSCVPPPAFIRKLTKSIPNLGDHVPDDVFLWDDFLESVRMYEFTDEKRYQRPQFSRSRSGVGEMSAQAIFEFNICEVLNELLPDYLFSRKTTKNPGDPDFTCFFAQSTLLFPIEIKPEYLLEVGKFQFPEFYKKRAEARTVIKQIFSYMTENECQYGVLSTYNMHWFLYRPSNNPKKLWISETLELTSEFPTVLKAYAYMVRKLCCDSDDSYYSPHILKIPDSVTRKDEGSVSNTRSLRPRTKSSSNNSPGSLSSNTLYKSQMNNRNLSFLDFEFNDILGQGRSGKTLKCEFQGNTIALKCTDLWKSPPDILKEMQNEVNIYQILSSIQGDFIPKLMCYGYYGGGMCYVIGTSFGGTALTDYKHITERQRVMCLYALNAIHSRGVLHNDIRAENILISSLNDNVFWIDFGMASYYREVNKYWGLFNEEKRELVNLLDQYTLLDSVVIV
;
A
#
# COMPACT_ATOMS: atom_id res chain seq x y z
N MET A 1 -19.15 12.46 -55.46
CA MET A 1 -17.99 11.69 -54.98
C MET A 1 -18.20 11.45 -53.49
N SER A 2 -18.60 10.22 -53.13
CA SER A 2 -18.82 9.84 -51.74
C SER A 2 -17.48 9.46 -51.12
N THR A 3 -17.07 10.18 -50.09
CA THR A 3 -15.94 9.84 -49.22
C THR A 3 -16.28 8.58 -48.42
N LEU A 4 -15.88 7.41 -48.94
CA LEU A 4 -15.94 6.14 -48.20
C LEU A 4 -14.91 6.18 -47.07
N THR A 5 -15.39 6.42 -45.85
CA THR A 5 -14.67 6.12 -44.61
C THR A 5 -14.37 4.63 -44.57
N THR A 6 -13.10 4.26 -44.75
CA THR A 6 -12.60 2.88 -44.73
C THR A 6 -12.50 2.35 -43.31
N THR A 7 -13.65 2.13 -42.66
CA THR A 7 -13.71 1.31 -41.44
C THR A 7 -13.43 -0.16 -41.80
N ILE A 8 -12.66 -0.84 -40.94
CA ILE A 8 -12.47 -2.30 -41.03
C ILE A 8 -13.75 -2.91 -40.42
N PRO A 9 -14.44 -3.83 -41.12
CA PRO A 9 -15.63 -4.52 -40.59
C PRO A 9 -15.26 -5.31 -39.33
N ASN A 10 -16.23 -5.56 -38.45
CA ASN A 10 -15.98 -6.32 -37.23
C ASN A 10 -15.66 -7.78 -37.56
N VAL A 11 -14.97 -8.48 -36.66
CA VAL A 11 -14.56 -9.88 -36.90
C VAL A 11 -15.75 -10.81 -37.07
N GLU A 12 -16.85 -10.61 -36.34
CA GLU A 12 -18.06 -11.42 -36.51
C GLU A 12 -18.72 -11.20 -37.90
N ASP A 13 -18.57 -10.01 -38.50
CA ASP A 13 -19.02 -9.79 -39.88
C ASP A 13 -18.15 -10.56 -40.86
N VAL A 14 -16.83 -10.57 -40.63
CA VAL A 14 -15.87 -11.29 -41.47
C VAL A 14 -16.03 -12.80 -41.34
N GLU A 15 -16.28 -13.33 -40.15
CA GLU A 15 -16.60 -14.75 -39.90
C GLU A 15 -17.76 -15.22 -40.79
N GLY A 16 -18.78 -14.37 -41.00
CA GLY A 16 -19.93 -14.68 -41.86
C GLY A 16 -19.67 -14.57 -43.37
N TYR A 17 -18.44 -14.31 -43.82
CA TYR A 17 -18.14 -14.20 -45.26
C TYR A 17 -17.92 -15.57 -45.88
N ASN A 18 -18.60 -15.83 -46.99
CA ASN A 18 -18.20 -16.91 -47.89
C ASN A 18 -16.88 -16.56 -48.60
N THR A 19 -16.24 -17.54 -49.21
CA THR A 19 -14.93 -17.39 -49.88
C THR A 19 -14.85 -16.21 -50.85
N GLU A 20 -15.86 -15.97 -51.69
CA GLU A 20 -15.82 -14.85 -52.65
C GLU A 20 -15.93 -13.48 -51.96
N ARG A 21 -16.84 -13.34 -50.99
CA ARG A 21 -16.97 -12.10 -50.20
C ARG A 21 -15.71 -11.83 -49.38
N LEU A 22 -15.07 -12.88 -48.87
CA LEU A 22 -13.78 -12.80 -48.21
C LEU A 22 -12.69 -12.32 -49.17
N ILE A 23 -12.61 -12.85 -50.39
CA ILE A 23 -11.63 -12.43 -51.39
C ILE A 23 -11.80 -10.95 -51.75
N ASP A 24 -13.03 -10.48 -51.93
CA ASP A 24 -13.31 -9.06 -52.19
C ASP A 24 -12.85 -8.16 -51.03
N PHE A 25 -13.10 -8.60 -49.80
CA PHE A 25 -12.62 -7.93 -48.61
C PHE A 25 -11.08 -7.88 -48.57
N LEU A 26 -10.40 -9.02 -48.75
CA LEU A 26 -8.94 -9.09 -48.72
C LEU A 26 -8.31 -8.26 -49.84
N ARG A 27 -8.88 -8.26 -51.05
CA ARG A 27 -8.46 -7.43 -52.18
C ARG A 27 -8.51 -5.94 -51.85
N SER A 28 -9.50 -5.50 -51.08
CA SER A 28 -9.63 -4.11 -50.63
C SER A 28 -8.61 -3.71 -49.56
N LYS A 29 -8.06 -4.67 -48.81
CA LYS A 29 -7.17 -4.41 -47.65
C LYS A 29 -5.70 -4.71 -47.91
N ILE A 30 -5.39 -5.65 -48.80
CA ILE A 30 -4.03 -6.14 -49.06
C ILE A 30 -3.73 -6.05 -50.56
N SER A 31 -3.04 -4.98 -50.97
CA SER A 31 -2.76 -4.66 -52.39
C SER A 31 -1.79 -5.61 -53.10
N ASN A 32 -1.11 -6.49 -52.37
CA ASN A 32 -0.10 -7.41 -52.91
C ASN A 32 -0.56 -8.87 -52.98
N LEU A 33 -1.85 -9.14 -52.82
CA LEU A 33 -2.46 -10.42 -53.18
C LEU A 33 -2.89 -10.39 -54.65
N ASP A 34 -2.56 -11.45 -55.39
CA ASP A 34 -2.90 -11.62 -56.80
C ASP A 34 -3.89 -12.79 -57.00
N GLU A 35 -4.40 -12.97 -58.23
CA GLU A 35 -5.37 -14.03 -58.52
C GLU A 35 -4.86 -15.45 -58.25
N LYS A 36 -3.53 -15.68 -58.26
CA LYS A 36 -3.00 -17.01 -57.91
C LYS A 36 -3.17 -17.25 -56.41
N ASP A 37 -2.91 -16.25 -55.58
CA ASP A 37 -3.12 -16.34 -54.13
C ASP A 37 -4.62 -16.55 -53.81
N PHE A 38 -5.51 -15.80 -54.47
CA PHE A 38 -6.96 -15.94 -54.27
C PHE A 38 -7.48 -17.28 -54.77
N LYS A 39 -6.94 -17.81 -55.87
CA LYS A 39 -7.24 -19.17 -56.32
C LYS A 39 -6.83 -20.20 -55.28
N ILE A 40 -5.67 -20.06 -54.64
CA ILE A 40 -5.26 -20.96 -53.55
C ILE A 40 -6.27 -20.90 -52.40
N LEU A 41 -6.73 -19.71 -51.99
CA LEU A 41 -7.77 -19.61 -50.95
C LEU A 41 -9.07 -20.32 -51.34
N ARG A 42 -9.50 -20.21 -52.62
CA ARG A 42 -10.66 -20.96 -53.14
C ARG A 42 -10.43 -22.46 -53.15
N ASP A 43 -9.30 -22.90 -53.67
CA ASP A 43 -8.96 -24.32 -53.81
C ASP A 43 -8.79 -24.99 -52.43
N GLN A 44 -8.63 -24.21 -51.36
CA GLN A 44 -8.56 -24.68 -49.97
C GLN A 44 -9.82 -24.38 -49.16
N ASP A 45 -10.91 -23.97 -49.81
CA ASP A 45 -12.19 -23.63 -49.19
C ASP A 45 -12.06 -22.65 -48.01
N VAL A 46 -11.14 -21.69 -48.10
CA VAL A 46 -10.96 -20.68 -47.05
C VAL A 46 -12.09 -19.66 -47.15
N ASP A 47 -12.97 -19.69 -46.16
CA ASP A 47 -14.01 -18.70 -45.93
C ASP A 47 -13.67 -17.83 -44.71
N GLY A 48 -14.59 -16.93 -44.36
CA GLY A 48 -14.44 -16.00 -43.25
C GLY A 48 -14.20 -16.68 -41.91
N GLU A 49 -14.93 -17.76 -41.65
CA GLU A 49 -14.81 -18.56 -40.43
C GLU A 49 -13.42 -19.19 -40.34
N VAL A 50 -12.92 -19.78 -41.43
CA VAL A 50 -11.57 -20.37 -41.45
C VAL A 50 -10.49 -19.29 -41.30
N LEU A 51 -10.63 -18.15 -42.00
CA LEU A 51 -9.61 -17.10 -42.04
C LEU A 51 -9.24 -16.58 -40.65
N VAL A 52 -10.24 -16.31 -39.80
CA VAL A 52 -9.99 -15.67 -38.49
C VAL A 52 -9.17 -16.54 -37.54
N TYR A 53 -9.08 -17.85 -37.78
CA TYR A 53 -8.23 -18.78 -37.02
C TYR A 53 -6.85 -19.02 -37.65
N MET A 54 -6.58 -18.46 -38.84
CA MET A 54 -5.28 -18.62 -39.51
C MET A 54 -4.22 -17.69 -38.91
N THR A 55 -2.96 -18.13 -38.94
CA THR A 55 -1.81 -17.33 -38.48
C THR A 55 -0.83 -17.05 -39.61
N GLU A 56 0.10 -16.12 -39.39
CA GLU A 56 1.23 -15.88 -40.30
C GLU A 56 1.93 -17.19 -40.69
N ASP A 57 2.17 -18.08 -39.73
CA ASP A 57 2.86 -19.36 -39.94
C ASP A 57 2.06 -20.30 -40.86
N VAL A 58 0.74 -20.38 -40.68
CA VAL A 58 -0.16 -21.19 -41.55
C VAL A 58 -0.02 -20.76 -43.01
N PHE A 59 -0.02 -19.45 -43.29
CA PHE A 59 0.09 -18.96 -44.67
C PHE A 59 1.46 -19.24 -45.31
N THR A 60 2.53 -19.36 -44.52
CA THR A 60 3.86 -19.68 -45.05
C THR A 60 4.06 -21.17 -45.39
N LYS A 61 3.20 -22.05 -44.90
CA LYS A 61 3.31 -23.50 -45.06
C LYS A 61 2.42 -24.03 -46.19
N PRO A 62 2.70 -25.22 -46.74
CA PRO A 62 1.75 -25.90 -47.62
C PRO A 62 0.41 -26.08 -46.92
N PRO A 63 -0.73 -25.94 -47.61
CA PRO A 63 -0.87 -25.79 -49.08
C PRO A 63 -0.72 -24.35 -49.61
N PHE A 64 -0.68 -23.34 -48.73
CA PHE A 64 -0.71 -21.92 -49.10
C PHE A 64 0.60 -21.42 -49.71
N ASN A 65 1.73 -21.73 -49.09
CA ASN A 65 3.08 -21.35 -49.54
C ASN A 65 3.24 -19.85 -49.88
N PHE A 66 2.55 -18.97 -49.15
CA PHE A 66 2.63 -17.54 -49.40
C PHE A 66 4.00 -17.00 -49.00
N GLY A 67 4.54 -16.08 -49.82
CA GLY A 67 5.77 -15.38 -49.47
C GLY A 67 5.62 -14.60 -48.16
N TYR A 68 6.69 -14.54 -47.36
CA TYR A 68 6.71 -13.95 -46.02
C TYR A 68 5.99 -12.61 -45.91
N GLY A 69 6.20 -11.68 -46.85
CA GLY A 69 5.54 -10.36 -46.81
C GLY A 69 4.02 -10.40 -47.01
N LYS A 70 3.48 -11.38 -47.75
CA LYS A 70 2.03 -11.59 -47.91
C LYS A 70 1.46 -12.21 -46.63
N ALA A 71 2.10 -13.28 -46.14
CA ALA A 71 1.73 -13.96 -44.90
C ALA A 71 1.75 -13.02 -43.69
N LYS A 72 2.77 -12.16 -43.56
CA LYS A 72 2.88 -11.17 -42.49
C LYS A 72 1.72 -10.17 -42.48
N LYS A 73 1.33 -9.67 -43.65
CA LYS A 73 0.21 -8.71 -43.79
C LYS A 73 -1.13 -9.36 -43.47
N LEU A 74 -1.33 -10.61 -43.89
CA LEU A 74 -2.51 -11.40 -43.54
C LEU A 74 -2.58 -11.63 -42.03
N GLY A 75 -1.48 -12.08 -41.40
CA GLY A 75 -1.38 -12.24 -39.95
C GLY A 75 -1.73 -10.95 -39.20
N VAL A 76 -1.13 -9.81 -39.58
CA VAL A 76 -1.43 -8.51 -38.96
C VAL A 76 -2.89 -8.08 -39.15
N LEU A 77 -3.52 -8.40 -40.29
CA LEU A 77 -4.93 -8.09 -40.52
C LEU A 77 -5.83 -8.96 -39.65
N ILE A 78 -5.56 -10.26 -39.56
CA ILE A 78 -6.30 -11.20 -38.72
C ILE A 78 -6.13 -10.84 -37.24
N ASP A 79 -4.91 -10.51 -36.80
CA ASP A 79 -4.66 -10.00 -35.45
C ASP A 79 -5.52 -8.75 -35.18
N LYS A 80 -5.61 -7.82 -36.14
CA LYS A 80 -6.46 -6.63 -36.00
C LYS A 80 -7.95 -6.95 -35.90
N LEU A 81 -8.44 -7.90 -36.70
CA LEU A 81 -9.85 -8.34 -36.64
C LEU A 81 -10.13 -9.04 -35.31
N ASN A 82 -9.31 -10.02 -34.93
CA ASN A 82 -9.51 -10.77 -33.68
C ASN A 82 -9.38 -9.90 -32.42
N ASN A 83 -8.63 -8.81 -32.49
CA ASN A 83 -8.59 -7.82 -31.40
C ASN A 83 -9.88 -6.99 -31.26
N GLN A 84 -10.79 -7.01 -32.24
CA GLN A 84 -12.12 -6.39 -32.15
C GLN A 84 -13.16 -7.31 -31.49
N ARG A 85 -12.91 -8.63 -31.47
CA ARG A 85 -13.84 -9.61 -30.91
C ARG A 85 -14.10 -9.33 -29.44
N LEU A 86 -15.36 -9.26 -29.05
CA LEU A 86 -15.71 -9.13 -27.65
C LEU A 86 -15.65 -10.50 -26.96
N LEU A 87 -14.90 -10.55 -25.86
CA LEU A 87 -14.63 -11.74 -25.05
C LEU A 87 -15.68 -11.88 -23.95
N THR A 88 -15.99 -13.11 -23.53
CA THR A 88 -16.53 -13.37 -22.19
C THR A 88 -15.55 -12.91 -21.11
N LEU A 89 -16.02 -12.78 -19.86
CA LEU A 89 -15.12 -12.51 -18.75
C LEU A 89 -14.05 -13.61 -18.60
N GLU A 90 -14.43 -14.88 -18.75
CA GLU A 90 -13.51 -16.03 -18.70
C GLU A 90 -12.39 -15.91 -19.75
N GLU A 91 -12.74 -15.61 -21.00
CA GLU A 91 -11.78 -15.43 -22.10
C GLU A 91 -10.88 -14.19 -21.87
N ALA A 92 -11.43 -13.09 -21.34
CA ALA A 92 -10.66 -11.90 -21.04
C ALA A 92 -9.66 -12.15 -19.89
N LEU A 93 -10.08 -12.83 -18.83
CA LEU A 93 -9.21 -13.24 -17.72
C LEU A 93 -8.19 -14.31 -18.14
N SER A 94 -8.45 -15.06 -19.21
CA SER A 94 -7.50 -16.02 -19.78
C SER A 94 -6.39 -15.36 -20.61
N CYS A 95 -6.39 -14.04 -20.74
CA CYS A 95 -5.29 -13.33 -21.39
C CYS A 95 -4.04 -13.30 -20.49
N VAL A 96 -2.88 -13.60 -21.07
CA VAL A 96 -1.59 -13.65 -20.36
C VAL A 96 -0.85 -12.31 -20.51
N PRO A 97 -0.52 -11.62 -19.41
CA PRO A 97 0.29 -10.40 -19.47
C PRO A 97 1.74 -10.69 -19.91
N PRO A 98 2.43 -9.72 -20.54
CA PRO A 98 3.80 -9.92 -21.01
C PRO A 98 4.80 -9.97 -19.83
N PRO A 99 5.81 -10.85 -19.85
CA PRO A 99 6.85 -10.87 -18.83
C PRO A 99 7.72 -9.62 -18.87
N ALA A 100 8.31 -9.27 -17.73
CA ALA A 100 9.18 -8.11 -17.58
C ALA A 100 10.52 -8.47 -16.93
N PHE A 101 11.59 -7.76 -17.31
CA PHE A 101 12.92 -7.95 -16.75
C PHE A 101 13.29 -6.82 -15.79
N ILE A 102 13.38 -7.13 -14.49
CA ILE A 102 13.69 -6.14 -13.45
C ILE A 102 15.13 -6.29 -12.97
N ARG A 103 15.96 -5.26 -13.21
CA ARG A 103 17.37 -5.26 -12.77
C ARG A 103 17.50 -4.89 -11.30
N LYS A 104 18.53 -5.46 -10.65
CA LYS A 104 18.87 -5.19 -9.25
C LYS A 104 19.33 -3.75 -9.01
N LEU A 105 18.81 -3.15 -7.94
CA LEU A 105 19.30 -1.90 -7.39
C LEU A 105 20.30 -2.21 -6.27
N THR A 106 21.43 -1.49 -6.20
CA THR A 106 22.62 -1.82 -5.39
C THR A 106 22.48 -1.60 -3.88
N LYS A 107 21.29 -1.32 -3.35
CA LYS A 107 21.10 -1.06 -1.91
C LYS A 107 19.88 -1.82 -1.38
N SER A 108 20.11 -2.70 -0.41
CA SER A 108 19.08 -3.30 0.43
C SER A 108 19.20 -2.75 1.84
N ILE A 109 18.09 -2.35 2.45
CA ILE A 109 18.01 -1.92 3.84
C ILE A 109 17.67 -3.16 4.69
N PRO A 110 18.37 -3.42 5.81
CA PRO A 110 18.06 -4.53 6.70
C PRO A 110 16.83 -4.25 7.59
N ASN A 111 16.02 -5.28 7.79
CA ASN A 111 14.78 -5.25 8.57
C ASN A 111 15.01 -5.64 10.05
N LEU A 112 14.23 -5.02 10.95
CA LEU A 112 14.09 -5.40 12.36
C LEU A 112 12.60 -5.59 12.70
N GLY A 113 12.29 -6.49 13.65
CA GLY A 113 10.97 -6.66 14.28
C GLY A 113 10.55 -8.13 14.43
N ASP A 114 9.39 -8.37 15.08
CA ASP A 114 9.04 -9.65 15.70
C ASP A 114 7.69 -10.28 15.26
N HIS A 115 6.87 -9.64 14.40
CA HIS A 115 5.63 -10.28 13.89
C HIS A 115 5.94 -11.30 12.80
N VAL A 116 5.88 -12.58 13.18
CA VAL A 116 6.16 -13.71 12.32
C VAL A 116 4.97 -14.67 12.44
N PRO A 117 4.49 -15.28 11.34
CA PRO A 117 3.48 -16.33 11.47
C PRO A 117 4.01 -17.47 12.33
N ASP A 118 3.15 -18.06 13.17
CA ASP A 118 3.52 -19.19 14.03
C ASP A 118 4.03 -20.36 13.19
N ASP A 119 3.36 -20.59 12.05
CA ASP A 119 3.71 -21.59 11.06
C ASP A 119 3.29 -21.13 9.66
N VAL A 120 4.04 -21.59 8.64
CA VAL A 120 3.73 -21.40 7.22
C VAL A 120 3.45 -22.75 6.57
N PHE A 121 2.27 -22.88 5.96
CA PHE A 121 1.76 -24.08 5.29
C PHE A 121 1.57 -23.86 3.80
N LEU A 122 1.52 -24.96 3.05
CA LEU A 122 1.15 -24.94 1.63
C LEU A 122 -0.37 -24.85 1.50
N TRP A 123 -0.83 -23.99 0.60
CA TRP A 123 -2.21 -23.96 0.13
C TRP A 123 -2.28 -24.73 -1.20
N ASP A 124 -2.40 -26.04 -1.10
CA ASP A 124 -2.21 -26.98 -2.20
C ASP A 124 -3.42 -27.08 -3.16
N ASP A 125 -4.63 -26.81 -2.66
CA ASP A 125 -5.87 -26.87 -3.44
C ASP A 125 -6.26 -25.53 -4.13
N PHE A 126 -5.54 -24.43 -3.85
CA PHE A 126 -5.89 -23.10 -4.37
C PHE A 126 -5.92 -23.05 -5.91
N LEU A 127 -4.81 -23.43 -6.56
CA LEU A 127 -4.71 -23.35 -8.02
C LEU A 127 -5.67 -24.34 -8.71
N GLU A 128 -5.96 -25.47 -8.06
CA GLU A 128 -6.97 -26.41 -8.56
C GLU A 128 -8.36 -25.80 -8.50
N SER A 129 -8.71 -25.15 -7.40
CA SER A 129 -9.99 -24.45 -7.24
C SER A 129 -10.16 -23.33 -8.28
N VAL A 130 -9.09 -22.56 -8.56
CA VAL A 130 -9.10 -21.55 -9.62
C VAL A 130 -9.37 -22.17 -10.99
N ARG A 131 -8.76 -23.33 -11.30
CA ARG A 131 -8.98 -24.01 -12.59
C ARG A 131 -10.43 -24.45 -12.77
N MET A 132 -11.06 -24.95 -11.70
CA MET A 132 -12.43 -25.47 -11.74
C MET A 132 -13.51 -24.39 -11.71
N TYR A 133 -13.16 -23.15 -11.39
CA TYR A 133 -14.10 -22.04 -11.36
C TYR A 133 -14.30 -21.43 -12.75
N GLU A 134 -15.55 -21.21 -13.15
CA GLU A 134 -15.92 -20.61 -14.44
C GLU A 134 -16.66 -19.29 -14.25
N PHE A 135 -16.20 -18.23 -14.92
CA PHE A 135 -16.88 -16.94 -14.95
C PHE A 135 -17.95 -16.92 -16.04
N THR A 136 -19.23 -16.92 -15.65
CA THR A 136 -20.39 -17.04 -16.55
C THR A 136 -21.11 -15.71 -16.82
N ASP A 137 -20.44 -14.59 -16.60
CA ASP A 137 -20.99 -13.25 -16.80
C ASP A 137 -21.48 -13.04 -18.24
N GLU A 138 -22.68 -12.47 -18.39
CA GLU A 138 -23.28 -12.18 -19.71
C GLU A 138 -22.57 -11.02 -20.44
N LYS A 139 -21.96 -10.10 -19.68
CA LYS A 139 -21.26 -8.94 -20.20
C LYS A 139 -20.06 -9.37 -21.06
N ARG A 140 -19.86 -8.69 -22.18
CA ARG A 140 -18.74 -8.89 -23.08
C ARG A 140 -17.71 -7.77 -22.96
N TYR A 141 -16.44 -8.12 -23.16
CA TYR A 141 -15.28 -7.28 -22.86
C TYR A 141 -14.37 -7.15 -24.07
N GLN A 142 -13.69 -6.02 -24.20
CA GLN A 142 -12.58 -5.95 -25.16
C GLN A 142 -11.41 -6.78 -24.65
N ARG A 143 -10.57 -7.25 -25.57
CA ARG A 143 -9.33 -7.94 -25.19
C ARG A 143 -8.44 -7.00 -24.37
N PRO A 144 -7.98 -7.43 -23.17
CA PRO A 144 -7.10 -6.63 -22.33
C PRO A 144 -5.88 -6.09 -23.08
N GLN A 145 -5.56 -4.82 -22.86
CA GLN A 145 -4.38 -4.18 -23.39
C GLN A 145 -3.29 -4.14 -22.32
N PHE A 146 -2.11 -4.65 -22.66
CA PHE A 146 -0.96 -4.64 -21.75
C PHE A 146 0.08 -3.60 -22.17
N SER A 147 0.73 -3.01 -21.19
CA SER A 147 1.89 -2.14 -21.37
C SER A 147 3.01 -2.87 -22.11
N ARG A 148 3.65 -2.15 -23.04
CA ARG A 148 4.81 -2.64 -23.79
C ARG A 148 6.11 -2.51 -23.01
N SER A 149 6.10 -1.91 -21.82
CA SER A 149 7.30 -1.80 -20.99
C SER A 149 7.69 -3.18 -20.47
N ARG A 150 8.83 -3.70 -20.94
CA ARG A 150 9.34 -5.04 -20.59
C ARG A 150 10.60 -5.00 -19.74
N SER A 151 11.04 -3.83 -19.30
CA SER A 151 12.24 -3.73 -18.46
C SER A 151 12.19 -2.55 -17.50
N GLY A 152 12.88 -2.71 -16.38
CA GLY A 152 12.91 -1.70 -15.32
C GLY A 152 14.06 -1.93 -14.35
N VAL A 153 14.19 -1.01 -13.39
CA VAL A 153 15.24 -1.06 -12.37
C VAL A 153 14.61 -0.92 -10.99
N GLY A 154 14.85 -1.91 -10.14
CA GLY A 154 14.37 -1.91 -8.76
C GLY A 154 12.86 -2.10 -8.62
N GLU A 155 12.41 -1.98 -7.37
CA GLU A 155 11.04 -2.30 -6.93
C GLU A 155 9.99 -1.37 -7.55
N MET A 156 10.27 -0.06 -7.65
CA MET A 156 9.32 0.91 -8.23
C MET A 156 8.95 0.58 -9.68
N SER A 157 9.89 0.09 -10.49
CA SER A 157 9.56 -0.34 -11.85
C SER A 157 8.69 -1.60 -11.87
N ALA A 158 8.94 -2.56 -10.98
CA ALA A 158 8.10 -3.76 -10.85
C ALA A 158 6.67 -3.36 -10.44
N GLN A 159 6.53 -2.46 -9.47
CA GLN A 159 5.24 -1.94 -9.05
C GLN A 159 4.51 -1.21 -10.18
N ALA A 160 5.19 -0.33 -10.94
CA ALA A 160 4.58 0.38 -12.06
C ALA A 160 4.08 -0.59 -13.14
N ILE A 161 4.87 -1.60 -13.50
CA ILE A 161 4.46 -2.61 -14.49
C ILE A 161 3.28 -3.44 -13.97
N PHE A 162 3.30 -3.82 -12.69
CA PHE A 162 2.19 -4.52 -12.04
C PHE A 162 0.89 -3.70 -12.07
N GLU A 163 0.98 -2.40 -11.79
CA GLU A 163 -0.15 -1.47 -11.81
C GLU A 163 -0.84 -1.45 -13.18
N PHE A 164 -0.09 -1.28 -14.27
CA PHE A 164 -0.65 -1.27 -15.62
C PHE A 164 -1.16 -2.63 -16.09
N ASN A 165 -0.39 -3.70 -15.88
CA ASN A 165 -0.67 -4.99 -16.53
C ASN A 165 -1.60 -5.89 -15.72
N ILE A 166 -1.74 -5.63 -14.42
CA ILE A 166 -2.60 -6.41 -13.51
C ILE A 166 -3.70 -5.53 -12.93
N CYS A 167 -3.36 -4.44 -12.23
CA CYS A 167 -4.37 -3.65 -11.51
C CYS A 167 -5.37 -2.96 -12.45
N GLU A 168 -4.89 -2.21 -13.45
CA GLU A 168 -5.76 -1.49 -14.38
C GLU A 168 -6.64 -2.45 -15.19
N VAL A 169 -6.06 -3.55 -15.67
CA VAL A 169 -6.80 -4.60 -16.38
C VAL A 169 -7.90 -5.20 -15.51
N LEU A 170 -7.59 -5.57 -14.27
CA LEU A 170 -8.59 -6.12 -13.35
C LEU A 170 -9.67 -5.08 -12.99
N ASN A 171 -9.31 -3.81 -12.81
CA ASN A 171 -10.28 -2.74 -12.53
C ASN A 171 -11.25 -2.53 -13.71
N GLU A 172 -10.79 -2.70 -14.95
CA GLU A 172 -11.66 -2.61 -16.14
C GLU A 172 -12.61 -3.82 -16.23
N LEU A 173 -12.08 -5.02 -15.98
CA LEU A 173 -12.85 -6.27 -16.06
C LEU A 173 -13.84 -6.43 -14.90
N LEU A 174 -13.48 -5.94 -13.71
CA LEU A 174 -14.16 -6.13 -12.43
C LEU A 174 -14.41 -4.77 -11.74
N PRO A 175 -15.35 -3.94 -12.24
CA PRO A 175 -15.49 -2.53 -11.83
C PRO A 175 -15.93 -2.31 -10.37
N ASP A 176 -16.49 -3.33 -9.72
CA ASP A 176 -16.85 -3.26 -8.29
C ASP A 176 -15.62 -3.37 -7.37
N TYR A 177 -14.48 -3.73 -7.93
CA TYR A 177 -13.23 -3.93 -7.22
C TYR A 177 -12.20 -2.89 -7.66
N LEU A 178 -11.39 -2.43 -6.71
CA LEU A 178 -10.36 -1.42 -6.93
C LEU A 178 -9.02 -1.94 -6.44
N PHE A 179 -8.22 -2.43 -7.38
CA PHE A 179 -6.80 -2.71 -7.24
C PHE A 179 -6.02 -1.41 -7.46
N SER A 180 -5.40 -0.87 -6.42
CA SER A 180 -4.74 0.44 -6.50
C SER A 180 -3.71 0.63 -5.40
N ARG A 181 -3.01 1.78 -5.40
CA ARG A 181 -2.13 2.22 -4.31
C ARG A 181 -2.89 2.91 -3.16
N LYS A 182 -4.21 2.74 -3.09
CA LYS A 182 -5.04 3.33 -2.04
C LYS A 182 -4.54 2.88 -0.67
N THR A 183 -4.24 3.86 0.18
CA THR A 183 -3.76 3.60 1.54
C THR A 183 -4.87 3.07 2.44
N THR A 184 -4.48 2.33 3.47
CA THR A 184 -5.41 1.87 4.51
C THR A 184 -5.44 2.86 5.67
N LYS A 185 -6.54 2.85 6.44
CA LYS A 185 -6.67 3.68 7.65
C LYS A 185 -5.86 3.16 8.85
N ASN A 186 -5.21 2.01 8.71
CA ASN A 186 -4.39 1.39 9.74
C ASN A 186 -2.89 1.68 9.48
N PRO A 187 -2.03 1.45 10.49
CA PRO A 187 -0.58 1.52 10.33
C PRO A 187 -0.04 0.55 9.27
N GLY A 188 1.10 0.93 8.67
CA GLY A 188 1.72 0.22 7.56
C GLY A 188 1.24 0.70 6.19
N ASP A 189 2.10 0.53 5.20
CA ASP A 189 1.87 1.05 3.85
C ASP A 189 2.09 -0.06 2.80
N PRO A 190 1.14 -0.98 2.57
CA PRO A 190 1.22 -1.99 1.50
C PRO A 190 1.46 -1.35 0.13
N ASP A 191 2.15 -2.04 -0.79
CA ASP A 191 2.41 -1.50 -2.13
C ASP A 191 1.12 -1.27 -2.94
N PHE A 192 0.20 -2.23 -2.87
CA PHE A 192 -1.14 -2.11 -3.42
C PHE A 192 -2.17 -2.71 -2.46
N THR A 193 -3.42 -2.36 -2.68
CA THR A 193 -4.57 -2.88 -1.95
C THR A 193 -5.69 -3.21 -2.93
N CYS A 194 -6.56 -4.14 -2.56
CA CYS A 194 -7.80 -4.40 -3.25
C CYS A 194 -8.99 -4.00 -2.37
N PHE A 195 -9.84 -3.10 -2.86
CA PHE A 195 -11.08 -2.68 -2.18
C PHE A 195 -12.31 -3.15 -2.95
N PHE A 196 -13.33 -3.62 -2.24
CA PHE A 196 -14.67 -3.80 -2.78
C PHE A 196 -15.51 -2.53 -2.56
N ALA A 197 -16.28 -2.14 -3.59
CA ALA A 197 -17.12 -0.95 -3.60
C ALA A 197 -16.40 0.31 -3.08
N GLN A 198 -15.10 0.41 -3.36
CA GLN A 198 -14.17 1.47 -2.94
C GLN A 198 -14.05 1.69 -1.42
N SER A 199 -14.70 0.89 -0.56
CA SER A 199 -14.84 1.17 0.87
C SER A 199 -14.36 0.02 1.75
N THR A 200 -14.55 -1.22 1.32
CA THR A 200 -14.18 -2.41 2.09
C THR A 200 -12.85 -2.95 1.60
N LEU A 201 -11.81 -2.87 2.43
CA LEU A 201 -10.51 -3.48 2.14
C LEU A 201 -10.67 -5.01 2.15
N LEU A 202 -10.27 -5.65 1.05
CA LEU A 202 -10.26 -7.11 0.95
C LEU A 202 -8.90 -7.67 1.36
N PHE A 203 -7.81 -7.15 0.77
CA PHE A 203 -6.46 -7.62 1.06
C PHE A 203 -5.36 -6.64 0.62
N PRO A 204 -4.19 -6.66 1.29
CA PRO A 204 -2.97 -6.02 0.83
C PRO A 204 -2.23 -6.87 -0.21
N ILE A 205 -1.45 -6.20 -1.06
CA ILE A 205 -0.57 -6.80 -2.05
C ILE A 205 0.82 -6.18 -1.86
N GLU A 206 1.85 -7.01 -1.76
CA GLU A 206 3.23 -6.56 -1.66
C GLU A 206 4.03 -7.03 -2.88
N ILE A 207 4.79 -6.12 -3.47
CA ILE A 207 5.65 -6.38 -4.60
C ILE A 207 7.09 -6.43 -4.12
N LYS A 208 7.81 -7.46 -4.53
CA LYS A 208 9.25 -7.57 -4.28
C LYS A 208 9.98 -7.86 -5.57
N PRO A 209 11.19 -7.35 -5.75
CA PRO A 209 11.94 -7.66 -6.96
C PRO A 209 12.33 -9.13 -6.99
N GLU A 210 12.37 -9.71 -8.19
CA GLU A 210 12.57 -11.16 -8.40
C GLU A 210 13.87 -11.69 -7.77
N TYR A 211 14.96 -10.92 -7.83
CA TYR A 211 16.25 -11.29 -7.23
C TYR A 211 16.22 -11.42 -5.69
N LEU A 212 15.18 -10.92 -5.02
CA LEU A 212 15.00 -11.08 -3.56
C LEU A 212 14.25 -12.39 -3.24
N LEU A 213 13.46 -12.90 -4.18
CA LEU A 213 12.58 -14.05 -4.04
C LEU A 213 12.93 -15.13 -5.08
N GLU A 214 14.21 -15.54 -5.12
CA GLU A 214 14.68 -16.66 -5.93
C GLU A 214 14.24 -18.00 -5.30
N VAL A 215 12.93 -18.26 -5.30
CA VAL A 215 12.32 -19.47 -4.74
C VAL A 215 12.84 -20.72 -5.47
N GLY A 216 13.13 -20.59 -6.76
CA GLY A 216 13.68 -21.67 -7.59
C GLY A 216 12.71 -22.85 -7.67
N LYS A 217 13.20 -24.04 -7.30
CA LYS A 217 12.38 -25.28 -7.32
C LYS A 217 11.66 -25.57 -6.00
N PHE A 218 11.83 -24.72 -4.99
CA PHE A 218 11.20 -24.95 -3.70
C PHE A 218 9.72 -24.54 -3.71
N GLN A 219 8.91 -25.19 -2.88
CA GLN A 219 7.63 -24.60 -2.48
C GLN A 219 7.88 -23.49 -1.46
N PHE A 220 7.05 -22.45 -1.46
CA PHE A 220 7.28 -21.28 -0.61
C PHE A 220 7.44 -21.60 0.89
N PRO A 221 6.65 -22.52 1.50
CA PRO A 221 6.85 -22.90 2.90
C PRO A 221 8.24 -23.50 3.21
N GLU A 222 8.82 -24.22 2.25
CA GLU A 222 10.18 -24.76 2.38
C GLU A 222 11.23 -23.66 2.23
N PHE A 223 11.02 -22.76 1.26
CA PHE A 223 11.85 -21.57 1.05
C PHE A 223 11.89 -20.69 2.31
N TYR A 224 10.73 -20.46 2.94
CA TYR A 224 10.56 -19.73 4.19
C TYR A 224 11.39 -20.32 5.34
N LYS A 225 11.38 -21.65 5.51
CA LYS A 225 12.20 -22.32 6.54
C LYS A 225 13.71 -22.14 6.29
N LYS A 226 14.13 -22.09 5.02
CA LYS A 226 15.56 -22.11 4.63
C LYS A 226 16.21 -20.73 4.45
N ARG A 227 15.44 -19.68 4.16
CA ARG A 227 15.98 -18.37 3.74
C ARG A 227 15.52 -17.23 4.65
N ALA A 228 16.46 -16.36 5.04
CA ALA A 228 16.17 -15.23 5.91
C ALA A 228 15.39 -14.14 5.16
N GLU A 229 15.66 -14.00 3.87
CA GLU A 229 14.99 -13.10 2.93
C GLU A 229 13.49 -13.45 2.83
N ALA A 230 13.18 -14.74 2.70
CA ALA A 230 11.81 -15.24 2.69
C ALA A 230 11.06 -14.90 3.97
N ARG A 231 11.68 -15.13 5.14
CA ARG A 231 11.11 -14.75 6.44
C ARG A 231 10.87 -13.26 6.54
N THR A 232 11.79 -12.46 6.02
CA THR A 232 11.72 -11.01 6.04
C THR A 232 10.55 -10.48 5.20
N VAL A 233 10.37 -11.01 3.99
CA VAL A 233 9.27 -10.63 3.09
C VAL A 233 7.92 -11.10 3.64
N ILE A 234 7.83 -12.34 4.14
CA ILE A 234 6.59 -12.86 4.72
C ILE A 234 6.19 -12.08 5.97
N LYS A 235 7.16 -11.76 6.83
CA LYS A 235 6.92 -10.90 7.99
C LYS A 235 6.28 -9.57 7.61
N GLN A 236 6.74 -8.94 6.54
CA GLN A 236 6.20 -7.66 6.07
C GLN A 236 4.72 -7.78 5.68
N ILE A 237 4.40 -8.62 4.69
CA ILE A 237 3.02 -8.76 4.21
C ILE A 237 2.09 -9.35 5.29
N PHE A 238 2.57 -10.29 6.10
CA PHE A 238 1.78 -10.88 7.19
C PHE A 238 1.39 -9.84 8.25
N SER A 239 2.27 -8.87 8.53
CA SER A 239 1.96 -7.79 9.45
C SER A 239 0.90 -6.86 8.86
N TYR A 240 0.99 -6.50 7.58
CA TYR A 240 -0.08 -5.76 6.92
C TYR A 240 -1.41 -6.50 6.94
N MET A 241 -1.41 -7.81 6.68
CA MET A 241 -2.63 -8.62 6.78
C MET A 241 -3.18 -8.62 8.22
N THR A 242 -2.30 -8.70 9.23
CA THR A 242 -2.70 -8.71 10.65
C THR A 242 -3.32 -7.38 11.06
N GLU A 243 -2.63 -6.29 10.75
CA GLU A 243 -3.02 -4.92 11.12
C GLU A 243 -4.27 -4.45 10.39
N ASN A 244 -4.52 -4.95 9.19
CA ASN A 244 -5.75 -4.68 8.44
C ASN A 244 -6.82 -5.77 8.64
N GLU A 245 -6.58 -6.72 9.54
CA GLU A 245 -7.50 -7.81 9.88
C GLU A 245 -7.93 -8.64 8.65
N CYS A 246 -7.09 -8.68 7.61
CA CYS A 246 -7.33 -9.37 6.35
C CYS A 246 -7.03 -10.86 6.49
N GLN A 247 -7.97 -11.68 6.00
CA GLN A 247 -7.76 -13.12 5.83
C GLN A 247 -6.89 -13.43 4.61
N TYR A 248 -6.87 -12.56 3.61
CA TYR A 248 -6.16 -12.82 2.37
C TYR A 248 -5.09 -11.77 2.09
N GLY A 249 -4.16 -12.10 1.20
CA GLY A 249 -3.02 -11.26 0.82
C GLY A 249 -2.37 -11.80 -0.45
N VAL A 250 -1.60 -10.97 -1.15
CA VAL A 250 -0.85 -11.42 -2.34
C VAL A 250 0.59 -10.92 -2.30
N LEU A 251 1.54 -11.82 -2.49
CA LEU A 251 2.94 -11.51 -2.69
C LEU A 251 3.29 -11.72 -4.16
N SER A 252 3.97 -10.78 -4.80
CA SER A 252 4.34 -10.90 -6.21
C SER A 252 5.71 -10.32 -6.53
N THR A 253 6.37 -10.92 -7.53
CA THR A 253 7.54 -10.34 -8.22
C THR A 253 7.20 -9.79 -9.60
N TYR A 254 5.91 -9.56 -9.87
CA TYR A 254 5.31 -9.41 -11.20
C TYR A 254 5.38 -10.67 -12.08
N ASN A 255 6.53 -11.35 -12.17
CA ASN A 255 6.65 -12.58 -12.94
C ASN A 255 6.15 -13.82 -12.18
N MET A 256 6.16 -13.77 -10.85
CA MET A 256 5.69 -14.85 -9.97
C MET A 256 4.70 -14.30 -8.96
N HIS A 257 3.70 -15.11 -8.63
CA HIS A 257 2.62 -14.74 -7.73
C HIS A 257 2.38 -15.84 -6.69
N TRP A 258 2.17 -15.41 -5.44
CA TRP A 258 1.78 -16.27 -4.32
C TRP A 258 0.58 -15.67 -3.62
N PHE A 259 -0.45 -16.49 -3.45
CA PHE A 259 -1.70 -16.11 -2.78
C PHE A 259 -1.65 -16.60 -1.33
N LEU A 260 -2.01 -15.71 -0.41
CA LEU A 260 -1.87 -15.91 1.02
C LEU A 260 -3.24 -16.03 1.67
N TYR A 261 -3.37 -16.95 2.63
CA TYR A 261 -4.58 -17.16 3.41
C TYR A 261 -4.28 -17.30 4.91
N ARG A 262 -5.04 -16.58 5.72
CA ARG A 262 -5.08 -16.57 7.18
C ARG A 262 -6.49 -16.96 7.64
N PRO A 263 -6.65 -18.16 8.20
CA PRO A 263 -7.95 -18.64 8.66
C PRO A 263 -8.50 -17.82 9.81
N SER A 264 -9.82 -17.62 9.79
CA SER A 264 -10.54 -16.91 10.85
C SER A 264 -10.44 -17.58 12.21
N ASN A 265 -10.41 -18.92 12.24
CA ASN A 265 -10.27 -19.71 13.45
C ASN A 265 -8.84 -19.77 14.01
N ASN A 266 -7.82 -19.45 13.20
CA ASN A 266 -6.43 -19.42 13.63
C ASN A 266 -5.60 -18.39 12.82
N PRO A 267 -5.78 -17.09 13.13
CA PRO A 267 -5.22 -16.01 12.32
C PRO A 267 -3.69 -15.85 12.43
N LYS A 268 -3.03 -16.63 13.29
CA LYS A 268 -1.57 -16.64 13.45
C LYS A 268 -0.85 -17.55 12.46
N LYS A 269 -1.58 -18.48 11.85
CA LYS A 269 -1.05 -19.39 10.84
C LYS A 269 -1.25 -18.80 9.44
N LEU A 270 -0.32 -19.12 8.54
CA LEU A 270 -0.33 -18.61 7.17
C LEU A 270 -0.23 -19.76 6.16
N TRP A 271 -1.14 -19.76 5.19
CA TRP A 271 -1.11 -20.66 4.04
C TRP A 271 -0.67 -19.85 2.83
N ILE A 272 0.21 -20.43 2.02
CA ILE A 272 0.75 -19.80 0.81
C ILE A 272 0.57 -20.78 -0.34
N SER A 273 -0.02 -20.33 -1.45
CA SER A 273 -0.20 -21.14 -2.66
C SER A 273 1.13 -21.61 -3.24
N GLU A 274 1.03 -22.60 -4.13
CA GLU A 274 2.10 -22.87 -5.09
C GLU A 274 2.44 -21.62 -5.90
N THR A 275 3.65 -21.56 -6.43
CA THR A 275 4.11 -20.47 -7.29
C THR A 275 3.29 -20.45 -8.59
N LEU A 276 2.57 -19.35 -8.83
CA LEU A 276 1.93 -19.10 -10.11
C LEU A 276 2.82 -18.19 -10.97
N GLU A 277 3.38 -18.75 -12.04
CA GLU A 277 4.14 -17.98 -13.02
C GLU A 277 3.23 -17.12 -13.90
N LEU A 278 3.69 -15.92 -14.26
CA LEU A 278 2.93 -14.99 -15.09
C LEU A 278 2.57 -15.60 -16.46
N THR A 279 3.46 -16.43 -17.01
CA THR A 279 3.27 -17.11 -18.29
C THR A 279 2.37 -18.34 -18.21
N SER A 280 1.82 -18.67 -17.04
CA SER A 280 0.87 -19.77 -16.90
C SER A 280 -0.40 -19.50 -17.69
N GLU A 281 -0.79 -20.46 -18.53
CA GLU A 281 -2.05 -20.43 -19.29
C GLU A 281 -3.19 -21.13 -18.54
N PHE A 282 -2.89 -21.95 -17.53
CA PHE A 282 -3.91 -22.74 -16.81
C PHE A 282 -3.56 -23.05 -15.34
N PRO A 283 -4.07 -22.27 -14.36
CA PRO A 283 -4.85 -21.05 -14.54
C PRO A 283 -3.94 -19.85 -14.89
N THR A 284 -4.51 -18.78 -15.45
CA THR A 284 -3.79 -17.52 -15.65
C THR A 284 -3.75 -16.70 -14.35
N VAL A 285 -2.79 -15.76 -14.27
CA VAL A 285 -2.69 -14.84 -13.14
C VAL A 285 -3.95 -13.99 -12.98
N LEU A 286 -4.47 -13.41 -14.06
CA LEU A 286 -5.68 -12.57 -13.99
C LEU A 286 -6.89 -13.38 -13.47
N LYS A 287 -7.06 -14.63 -13.93
CA LYS A 287 -8.10 -15.54 -13.43
C LYS A 287 -7.95 -15.81 -11.93
N ALA A 288 -6.73 -16.02 -11.44
CA ALA A 288 -6.49 -16.26 -10.02
C ALA A 288 -6.85 -15.05 -9.14
N TYR A 289 -6.51 -13.82 -9.55
CA TYR A 289 -6.95 -12.61 -8.84
C TYR A 289 -8.47 -12.42 -8.87
N ALA A 290 -9.10 -12.64 -10.02
CA ALA A 290 -10.55 -12.55 -10.16
C ALA A 290 -11.27 -13.57 -9.28
N TYR A 291 -10.76 -14.81 -9.22
CA TYR A 291 -11.29 -15.87 -8.36
C TYR A 291 -11.19 -15.47 -6.88
N MET A 292 -10.03 -14.95 -6.47
CA MET A 292 -9.80 -14.52 -5.10
C MET A 292 -10.80 -13.44 -4.67
N VAL A 293 -11.07 -12.42 -5.49
CA VAL A 293 -12.01 -11.35 -5.11
C VAL A 293 -13.47 -11.78 -5.19
N ARG A 294 -13.89 -12.51 -6.24
CA ARG A 294 -15.30 -12.89 -6.41
C ARG A 294 -15.68 -14.08 -5.53
N LYS A 295 -14.89 -15.14 -5.54
CA LYS A 295 -15.22 -16.38 -4.82
C LYS A 295 -14.83 -16.33 -3.37
N LEU A 296 -13.57 -16.00 -3.06
CA LEU A 296 -13.06 -16.12 -1.69
C LEU A 296 -13.44 -14.93 -0.81
N CYS A 297 -13.47 -13.72 -1.38
CA CYS A 297 -13.75 -12.51 -0.62
C CYS A 297 -15.23 -12.08 -0.62
N CYS A 298 -16.10 -12.64 -1.47
CA CYS A 298 -17.46 -12.11 -1.64
C CYS A 298 -18.59 -13.16 -1.67
N ASP A 299 -18.36 -14.41 -2.10
CA ASP A 299 -19.39 -15.45 -2.05
C ASP A 299 -19.61 -15.94 -0.61
N SER A 300 -20.53 -15.27 0.09
CA SER A 300 -20.93 -15.52 1.48
C SER A 300 -21.98 -16.63 1.68
N ASP A 301 -22.13 -17.56 0.73
CA ASP A 301 -23.14 -18.64 0.82
C ASP A 301 -22.65 -19.89 1.59
N ASP A 302 -21.34 -20.03 1.84
CA ASP A 302 -20.83 -21.04 2.76
C ASP A 302 -20.34 -20.36 4.04
N SER A 303 -21.02 -20.68 5.15
CA SER A 303 -20.81 -20.14 6.50
C SER A 303 -19.46 -20.52 7.15
N TYR A 304 -18.38 -20.58 6.38
CA TYR A 304 -17.00 -20.77 6.81
C TYR A 304 -16.07 -19.61 6.41
N TYR A 305 -16.44 -18.83 5.39
CA TYR A 305 -15.62 -17.75 4.83
C TYR A 305 -16.46 -16.48 4.71
N SER A 306 -16.84 -15.90 5.86
CA SER A 306 -17.36 -14.53 5.87
C SER A 306 -16.22 -13.60 5.47
N PRO A 307 -16.41 -12.63 4.55
CA PRO A 307 -15.55 -11.47 4.56
C PRO A 307 -15.78 -10.75 5.90
N HIS A 308 -14.98 -9.73 6.13
CA HIS A 308 -14.95 -8.96 7.37
C HIS A 308 -14.01 -9.61 8.37
N ILE A 309 -12.81 -9.02 8.40
CA ILE A 309 -12.20 -8.58 9.65
C ILE A 309 -12.20 -9.68 10.70
N LEU A 310 -11.05 -10.34 10.83
CA LEU A 310 -10.78 -11.27 11.90
C LEU A 310 -11.20 -10.67 13.26
N LYS A 311 -12.43 -10.96 13.71
CA LYS A 311 -12.83 -10.67 15.08
C LYS A 311 -12.01 -11.59 15.96
N ILE A 312 -10.95 -11.04 16.54
CA ILE A 312 -10.21 -11.73 17.58
C ILE A 312 -11.21 -12.05 18.68
N PRO A 313 -11.39 -13.33 19.05
CA PRO A 313 -12.31 -13.66 20.13
C PRO A 313 -11.86 -12.98 21.42
N ASP A 314 -12.77 -12.27 22.08
CA ASP A 314 -12.61 -11.76 23.44
C ASP A 314 -12.21 -12.88 24.43
N SER A 315 -12.32 -14.15 24.04
CA SER A 315 -11.93 -15.31 24.86
C SER A 315 -10.43 -15.64 24.87
N VAL A 316 -9.54 -14.81 24.30
CA VAL A 316 -8.12 -14.77 24.70
C VAL A 316 -7.88 -13.68 25.75
N THR A 317 -8.92 -13.28 26.50
CA THR A 317 -8.71 -12.69 27.82
C THR A 317 -8.18 -13.76 28.77
N ARG A 318 -6.99 -13.51 29.30
CA ARG A 318 -6.46 -14.05 30.56
C ARG A 318 -6.43 -15.59 30.63
N LYS A 319 -5.33 -16.19 30.17
CA LYS A 319 -4.84 -17.42 30.78
C LYS A 319 -3.48 -17.17 31.41
N ASP A 320 -3.52 -17.14 32.73
CA ASP A 320 -2.47 -17.46 33.69
C ASP A 320 -1.10 -17.82 33.11
N GLU A 321 -0.18 -16.85 33.14
CA GLU A 321 1.19 -17.15 33.55
C GLU A 321 1.29 -16.96 35.07
N GLY A 322 0.59 -17.83 35.79
CA GLY A 322 0.93 -18.17 37.15
C GLY A 322 2.17 -19.06 37.16
N SER A 323 3.36 -18.46 36.99
CA SER A 323 4.59 -19.04 37.53
C SER A 323 5.00 -18.22 38.75
N VAL A 324 4.44 -18.64 39.89
CA VAL A 324 4.89 -18.21 41.21
C VAL A 324 6.30 -18.75 41.42
N SER A 325 7.31 -17.95 41.09
CA SER A 325 8.65 -18.13 41.66
C SER A 325 8.64 -17.58 43.08
N ASN A 326 8.59 -18.51 44.03
CA ASN A 326 8.76 -18.26 45.46
C ASN A 326 10.01 -17.41 45.74
N THR A 327 9.82 -16.12 46.02
CA THR A 327 10.81 -15.35 46.76
C THR A 327 10.75 -15.78 48.23
N ARG A 328 11.53 -16.83 48.54
CA ARG A 328 11.85 -17.18 49.93
C ARG A 328 12.38 -15.94 50.62
N SER A 329 11.69 -15.59 51.69
CA SER A 329 12.09 -14.67 52.73
C SER A 329 13.58 -14.82 53.09
N LEU A 330 14.36 -13.77 52.86
CA LEU A 330 15.56 -13.50 53.63
C LEU A 330 15.31 -12.22 54.41
N ARG A 331 14.94 -12.41 55.68
CA ARG A 331 14.91 -11.37 56.71
C ARG A 331 16.28 -10.66 56.76
N PRO A 332 16.34 -9.33 56.65
CA PRO A 332 17.51 -8.59 57.11
C PRO A 332 17.52 -8.62 58.64
N ARG A 333 18.63 -9.10 59.19
CA ARG A 333 18.91 -9.11 60.63
C ARG A 333 19.01 -7.65 61.10
N THR A 334 18.18 -7.31 62.08
CA THR A 334 18.19 -6.03 62.80
C THR A 334 19.57 -5.68 63.33
N LYS A 335 20.06 -4.46 63.03
CA LYS A 335 20.89 -3.67 63.94
C LYS A 335 20.45 -2.21 63.90
N SER A 336 20.20 -1.72 65.11
CA SER A 336 19.78 -0.41 65.56
C SER A 336 20.66 0.75 65.10
N SER A 337 20.05 1.89 64.74
CA SER A 337 20.19 3.14 65.50
C SER A 337 19.24 4.22 64.96
N SER A 338 18.79 5.05 65.89
CA SER A 338 17.76 6.08 65.85
C SER A 338 18.12 7.32 65.03
N ASN A 339 17.14 7.93 64.34
CA ASN A 339 16.65 9.29 64.67
C ASN A 339 15.49 9.74 63.77
N ASN A 340 14.60 10.52 64.39
CA ASN A 340 13.31 11.04 63.92
C ASN A 340 13.39 12.09 62.78
N SER A 341 12.39 12.10 61.89
CA SER A 341 11.40 13.20 61.72
C SER A 341 10.45 12.95 60.52
N PRO A 342 9.18 13.41 60.56
CA PRO A 342 8.16 13.07 59.57
C PRO A 342 8.11 14.10 58.42
N GLY A 343 8.05 13.63 57.17
CA GLY A 343 7.97 14.47 55.98
C GLY A 343 7.00 13.90 54.95
N SER A 344 6.04 14.73 54.55
CA SER A 344 4.87 14.49 53.70
C SER A 344 5.08 13.61 52.46
N LEU A 345 4.09 12.74 52.21
CA LEU A 345 3.84 12.07 50.94
C LEU A 345 3.78 13.08 49.79
N SER A 346 4.65 12.92 48.79
CA SER A 346 4.48 13.54 47.47
C SER A 346 4.11 12.44 46.47
N SER A 347 2.94 12.60 45.87
CA SER A 347 2.30 11.70 44.91
C SER A 347 2.98 11.69 43.52
N ASN A 348 4.18 12.26 43.40
CA ASN A 348 4.82 12.55 42.11
C ASN A 348 5.87 11.52 41.66
N THR A 349 6.10 10.47 42.45
CA THR A 349 7.14 9.47 42.15
C THR A 349 6.62 8.21 41.45
N LEU A 350 5.30 7.99 41.37
CA LEU A 350 4.72 6.87 40.62
C LEU A 350 4.52 7.13 39.12
N TYR A 351 4.50 8.39 38.68
CA TYR A 351 4.22 8.76 37.28
C TYR A 351 5.47 8.83 36.38
N LYS A 352 6.68 8.79 36.95
CA LYS A 352 7.93 8.97 36.18
C LYS A 352 8.69 7.70 35.82
N SER A 353 8.29 6.51 36.30
CA SER A 353 9.09 5.29 36.13
C SER A 353 8.57 4.30 35.08
N GLN A 354 7.64 4.69 34.19
CA GLN A 354 6.96 3.71 33.32
C GLN A 354 7.06 3.93 31.79
N MET A 355 7.66 5.01 31.28
CA MET A 355 7.65 5.33 29.83
C MET A 355 9.01 5.16 29.13
N ASN A 356 9.61 3.97 29.23
CA ASN A 356 10.73 3.59 28.35
C ASN A 356 10.17 2.85 27.13
N ASN A 357 10.53 3.30 25.92
CA ASN A 357 10.43 2.65 24.60
C ASN A 357 9.56 1.37 24.58
N ARG A 358 8.24 1.51 24.67
CA ARG A 358 7.32 0.37 24.74
C ARG A 358 7.04 -0.15 23.32
N ASN A 359 6.88 -1.46 23.20
CA ASN A 359 6.18 -2.08 22.08
C ASN A 359 4.68 -1.89 22.35
N LEU A 360 4.04 -1.00 21.60
CA LEU A 360 2.60 -0.76 21.65
C LEU A 360 1.86 -1.85 20.87
N SER A 361 0.70 -2.25 21.38
CA SER A 361 -0.14 -3.27 20.75
C SER A 361 -1.20 -2.63 19.86
N PHE A 362 -1.63 -3.36 18.84
CA PHE A 362 -2.78 -2.97 18.02
C PHE A 362 -4.06 -2.81 18.86
N LEU A 363 -4.23 -3.61 19.93
CA LEU A 363 -5.38 -3.53 20.85
C LEU A 363 -5.46 -2.21 21.61
N ASP A 364 -4.38 -1.43 21.61
CA ASP A 364 -4.36 -0.14 22.32
C ASP A 364 -5.07 0.97 21.53
N PHE A 365 -5.39 0.74 20.24
CA PHE A 365 -5.88 1.78 19.33
C PHE A 365 -7.16 1.38 18.58
N GLU A 366 -8.05 2.36 18.38
CA GLU A 366 -9.17 2.27 17.43
C GLU A 366 -8.94 3.25 16.27
N PHE A 367 -8.65 2.75 15.07
CA PHE A 367 -8.30 3.60 13.92
C PHE A 367 -9.54 4.08 13.16
N ASN A 368 -9.70 5.41 13.14
CA ASN A 368 -10.90 6.05 12.62
C ASN A 368 -10.67 6.60 11.21
N ASP A 369 -9.66 7.45 11.05
CA ASP A 369 -9.45 8.19 9.80
C ASP A 369 -7.99 8.55 9.54
N ILE A 370 -7.68 8.94 8.29
CA ILE A 370 -6.37 9.51 7.92
C ILE A 370 -6.46 11.04 8.01
N LEU A 371 -5.63 11.67 8.82
CA LEU A 371 -5.55 13.12 8.97
C LEU A 371 -4.61 13.76 7.94
N GLY A 372 -3.56 13.04 7.54
CA GLY A 372 -2.60 13.52 6.56
C GLY A 372 -1.53 12.49 6.25
N GLN A 373 -0.80 12.71 5.16
CA GLN A 373 0.33 11.87 4.75
C GLN A 373 1.44 12.76 4.23
N GLY A 374 2.68 12.49 4.65
CA GLY A 374 3.85 13.28 4.31
C GLY A 374 5.14 12.47 4.39
N ARG A 375 6.26 13.18 4.46
CA ARG A 375 7.61 12.57 4.45
C ARG A 375 7.82 11.56 5.58
N SER A 376 7.32 11.85 6.77
CA SER A 376 7.44 10.98 7.95
C SER A 376 6.29 9.95 8.03
N GLY A 377 5.67 9.59 6.90
CA GLY A 377 4.59 8.63 6.86
C GLY A 377 3.21 9.25 7.05
N LYS A 378 2.35 8.55 7.78
CA LYS A 378 0.90 8.81 7.87
C LYS A 378 0.55 9.34 9.25
N THR A 379 -0.37 10.30 9.31
CA THR A 379 -0.99 10.76 10.56
C THR A 379 -2.44 10.28 10.60
N LEU A 380 -2.79 9.53 11.63
CA LEU A 380 -4.07 8.88 11.81
C LEU A 380 -4.87 9.55 12.94
N LYS A 381 -6.19 9.60 12.80
CA LYS A 381 -7.11 9.84 13.91
C LYS A 381 -7.47 8.49 14.52
N CYS A 382 -7.19 8.32 15.81
CA CYS A 382 -7.55 7.10 16.52
C CYS A 382 -7.95 7.38 17.98
N GLU A 383 -8.63 6.42 18.60
CA GLU A 383 -8.85 6.41 20.05
C GLU A 383 -7.71 5.67 20.74
N PHE A 384 -7.18 6.25 21.82
CA PHE A 384 -6.17 5.64 22.68
C PHE A 384 -6.50 5.92 24.14
N GLN A 385 -6.69 4.86 24.94
CA GLN A 385 -7.06 4.96 26.36
C GLN A 385 -8.26 5.89 26.62
N GLY A 386 -9.27 5.83 25.74
CA GLY A 386 -10.49 6.65 25.83
C GLY A 386 -10.33 8.12 25.41
N ASN A 387 -9.22 8.47 24.75
CA ASN A 387 -9.00 9.80 24.19
C ASN A 387 -8.79 9.73 22.68
N THR A 388 -9.42 10.64 21.95
CA THR A 388 -9.16 10.84 20.53
C THR A 388 -7.81 11.54 20.35
N ILE A 389 -6.88 10.91 19.64
CA ILE A 389 -5.52 11.40 19.40
C ILE A 389 -5.19 11.51 17.91
N ALA A 390 -4.19 12.34 17.60
CA ALA A 390 -3.49 12.33 16.32
C ALA A 390 -2.25 11.44 16.46
N LEU A 391 -2.21 10.33 15.73
CA LEU A 391 -1.14 9.34 15.75
C LEU A 391 -0.31 9.44 14.48
N LYS A 392 0.86 10.05 14.57
CA LYS A 392 1.88 10.02 13.52
C LYS A 392 2.55 8.65 13.52
N CYS A 393 2.65 8.02 12.35
CA CYS A 393 3.11 6.66 12.18
C CYS A 393 3.99 6.54 10.93
N THR A 394 5.18 5.97 11.10
CA THR A 394 6.11 5.68 10.00
C THR A 394 6.30 4.18 9.85
N ASP A 395 6.09 3.66 8.63
CA ASP A 395 6.46 2.30 8.26
C ASP A 395 7.99 2.17 8.15
N LEU A 396 8.60 1.41 9.06
CA LEU A 396 10.05 1.27 9.16
C LEU A 396 10.65 0.33 8.11
N TRP A 397 9.83 -0.46 7.39
CA TRP A 397 10.31 -1.31 6.30
C TRP A 397 10.44 -0.55 4.99
N LYS A 398 9.68 0.54 4.83
CA LYS A 398 9.74 1.39 3.62
C LYS A 398 10.51 2.68 3.83
N SER A 399 10.61 3.14 5.08
CA SER A 399 11.20 4.45 5.37
C SER A 399 12.72 4.41 5.51
N PRO A 400 13.43 5.45 5.03
CA PRO A 400 14.86 5.60 5.28
C PRO A 400 15.17 5.66 6.78
N PRO A 401 16.35 5.16 7.24
CA PRO A 401 16.73 5.17 8.65
C PRO A 401 16.74 6.54 9.32
N ASP A 402 16.93 7.62 8.55
CA ASP A 402 16.95 8.98 9.09
C ASP A 402 15.57 9.45 9.55
N ILE A 403 14.47 8.93 8.97
CA ILE A 403 13.11 9.24 9.42
C ILE A 403 12.87 8.75 10.85
N LEU A 404 13.39 7.56 11.20
CA LEU A 404 13.30 7.07 12.57
C LEU A 404 14.05 7.98 13.56
N LYS A 405 15.22 8.50 13.16
CA LYS A 405 15.98 9.45 13.99
C LYS A 405 15.22 10.76 14.18
N GLU A 406 14.58 11.27 13.12
CA GLU A 406 13.72 12.46 13.18
C GLU A 406 12.55 12.25 14.15
N MET A 407 11.83 11.13 14.08
CA MET A 407 10.74 10.83 15.02
C MET A 407 11.24 10.69 16.47
N GLN A 408 12.37 10.02 16.68
CA GLN A 408 12.96 9.91 18.02
C GLN A 408 13.40 11.28 18.56
N ASN A 409 13.91 12.16 17.70
CA ASN A 409 14.22 13.53 18.05
C ASN A 409 12.96 14.30 18.45
N GLU A 410 11.88 14.18 17.68
CA GLU A 410 10.58 14.79 18.00
C GLU A 410 10.10 14.41 19.40
N VAL A 411 10.13 13.11 19.75
CA VAL A 411 9.80 12.63 21.11
C VAL A 411 10.68 13.28 22.18
N ASN A 412 12.00 13.33 21.96
CA ASN A 412 12.94 13.95 22.92
C ASN A 412 12.62 15.44 23.14
N ILE A 413 12.26 16.16 22.07
CA ILE A 413 11.89 17.56 22.13
C ILE A 413 10.56 17.75 22.88
N TYR A 414 9.55 16.91 22.63
CA TYR A 414 8.32 16.92 23.43
C TYR A 414 8.60 16.71 24.93
N GLN A 415 9.54 15.83 25.29
CA GLN A 415 9.93 15.61 26.70
C GLN A 415 10.60 16.86 27.31
N ILE A 416 11.50 17.51 26.58
CA ILE A 416 12.12 18.79 26.99
C ILE A 416 11.06 19.87 27.19
N LEU A 417 10.08 19.94 26.28
CA LEU A 417 8.99 20.91 26.28
C LEU A 417 7.79 20.48 27.16
N SER A 418 7.94 19.49 28.03
CA SER A 418 6.87 18.93 28.86
C SER A 418 6.04 19.96 29.64
N SER A 419 6.65 21.09 30.03
CA SER A 419 5.97 22.15 30.79
C SER A 419 5.08 23.08 29.96
N ILE A 420 5.03 22.96 28.63
CA ILE A 420 4.15 23.75 27.74
C ILE A 420 3.19 22.89 26.91
N GLN A 421 3.18 21.59 27.15
CA GLN A 421 2.24 20.67 26.52
C GLN A 421 0.81 20.97 26.95
N GLY A 422 -0.08 21.14 25.97
CA GLY A 422 -1.48 21.56 26.16
C GLY A 422 -1.71 23.05 26.03
N ASP A 423 -0.64 23.88 26.07
CA ASP A 423 -0.75 25.34 25.95
C ASP A 423 -0.26 25.85 24.58
N PHE A 424 0.93 25.41 24.16
CA PHE A 424 1.59 25.86 22.92
C PHE A 424 2.05 24.73 21.99
N ILE A 425 2.05 23.50 22.50
CA ILE A 425 2.30 22.29 21.73
C ILE A 425 1.31 21.21 22.21
N PRO A 426 0.92 20.24 21.38
CA PRO A 426 0.06 19.15 21.80
C PRO A 426 0.61 18.36 23.00
N LYS A 427 -0.28 17.71 23.74
CA LYS A 427 0.14 16.76 24.78
C LYS A 427 0.64 15.48 24.12
N LEU A 428 1.84 15.03 24.48
CA LEU A 428 2.39 13.73 24.09
C LEU A 428 1.71 12.64 24.92
N MET A 429 0.90 11.82 24.26
CA MET A 429 0.05 10.79 24.89
C MET A 429 0.73 9.42 24.90
N CYS A 430 1.36 9.05 23.78
CA CYS A 430 2.09 7.79 23.64
C CYS A 430 3.19 7.91 22.57
N TYR A 431 4.19 7.04 22.64
CA TYR A 431 5.18 6.87 21.57
C TYR A 431 5.90 5.53 21.73
N GLY A 432 6.49 5.04 20.65
CA GLY A 432 7.29 3.82 20.67
C GLY A 432 7.18 3.02 19.38
N TYR A 433 7.66 1.78 19.44
CA TYR A 433 7.49 0.84 18.35
C TYR A 433 6.08 0.28 18.37
N TYR A 434 5.51 0.07 17.19
CA TYR A 434 4.17 -0.45 16.96
C TYR A 434 4.23 -1.65 16.02
N GLY A 435 3.30 -2.60 16.17
CA GLY A 435 3.19 -3.75 15.28
C GLY A 435 4.49 -4.55 15.26
N GLY A 436 5.05 -4.85 16.44
CA GLY A 436 6.26 -5.67 16.55
C GLY A 436 7.47 -5.08 15.82
N GLY A 437 7.56 -3.75 15.72
CA GLY A 437 8.62 -3.03 15.01
C GLY A 437 8.32 -2.76 13.53
N MET A 438 7.08 -2.99 13.07
CA MET A 438 6.61 -2.53 11.76
C MET A 438 6.67 -1.01 11.66
N CYS A 439 6.19 -0.32 12.71
CA CYS A 439 6.14 1.14 12.72
C CYS A 439 6.82 1.74 13.96
N TYR A 440 7.19 3.02 13.85
CA TYR A 440 7.39 3.89 15.00
C TYR A 440 6.25 4.91 15.04
N VAL A 441 5.69 5.16 16.22
CA VAL A 441 4.51 6.01 16.38
C VAL A 441 4.71 7.09 17.44
N ILE A 442 4.04 8.22 17.24
CA ILE A 442 3.93 9.34 18.18
C ILE A 442 2.47 9.76 18.21
N GLY A 443 1.83 9.60 19.37
CA GLY A 443 0.43 9.98 19.60
C GLY A 443 0.35 11.26 20.41
N THR A 444 -0.37 12.26 19.89
CA THR A 444 -0.58 13.55 20.55
C THR A 444 -2.06 13.93 20.65
N SER A 445 -2.41 14.84 21.55
CA SER A 445 -3.74 15.44 21.58
C SER A 445 -4.02 16.26 20.31
N PHE A 446 -5.28 16.42 19.92
CA PHE A 446 -5.62 17.31 18.80
C PHE A 446 -5.25 18.77 19.09
N GLY A 447 -4.60 19.43 18.12
CA GLY A 447 -4.18 20.83 18.20
C GLY A 447 -5.03 21.81 17.36
N GLY A 448 -6.00 21.32 16.59
CA GLY A 448 -6.86 22.15 15.74
C GLY A 448 -6.56 22.00 14.24
N THR A 449 -6.79 23.06 13.47
CA THR A 449 -6.65 23.08 12.01
C THR A 449 -5.35 23.78 11.60
N ALA A 450 -4.67 23.29 10.56
CA ALA A 450 -3.41 23.87 10.10
C ALA A 450 -3.57 25.30 9.57
N LEU A 451 -2.55 26.14 9.76
CA LEU A 451 -2.55 27.53 9.29
C LEU A 451 -2.73 27.64 7.77
N THR A 452 -2.25 26.65 7.01
CA THR A 452 -2.43 26.57 5.54
C THR A 452 -3.88 26.62 5.09
N ASP A 453 -4.82 26.19 5.94
CA ASP A 453 -6.25 26.14 5.60
C ASP A 453 -6.92 27.50 5.79
N TYR A 454 -6.20 28.49 6.32
CA TYR A 454 -6.68 29.85 6.53
C TYR A 454 -6.16 30.76 5.42
N LYS A 455 -7.05 31.55 4.80
CA LYS A 455 -6.62 32.63 3.91
C LYS A 455 -6.04 33.81 4.68
N HIS A 456 -6.64 34.11 5.82
CA HIS A 456 -6.24 35.21 6.69
C HIS A 456 -6.37 34.80 8.15
N ILE A 457 -5.55 35.39 9.00
CA ILE A 457 -5.61 35.24 10.46
C ILE A 457 -5.83 36.59 11.14
N THR A 458 -6.40 36.54 12.35
CA THR A 458 -6.56 37.75 13.17
C THR A 458 -5.22 38.19 13.76
N GLU A 459 -5.11 39.47 14.14
CA GLU A 459 -3.92 39.96 14.85
C GLU A 459 -3.71 39.21 16.18
N ARG A 460 -4.79 38.79 16.85
CA ARG A 460 -4.70 37.95 18.05
C ARG A 460 -4.02 36.61 17.75
N GLN A 461 -4.45 35.91 16.70
CA GLN A 461 -3.86 34.62 16.31
C GLN A 461 -2.39 34.81 15.90
N ARG A 462 -2.07 35.88 15.17
CA ARG A 462 -0.69 36.25 14.83
C ARG A 462 0.19 36.44 16.07
N VAL A 463 -0.28 37.19 17.05
CA VAL A 463 0.42 37.39 18.33
C VAL A 463 0.58 36.06 19.08
N MET A 464 -0.43 35.19 19.07
CA MET A 464 -0.36 33.88 19.69
C MET A 464 0.67 32.96 19.01
N CYS A 465 0.82 33.00 17.69
CA CYS A 465 1.89 32.26 16.99
C CYS A 465 3.28 32.68 17.48
N LEU A 466 3.53 34.00 17.56
CA LEU A 466 4.80 34.54 18.06
C LEU A 466 5.03 34.19 19.53
N TYR A 467 3.97 34.24 20.33
CA TYR A 467 4.03 33.92 21.75
C TYR A 467 4.36 32.44 22.00
N ALA A 468 3.70 31.54 21.26
CA ALA A 468 3.97 30.11 21.29
C ALA A 468 5.43 29.80 20.89
N LEU A 469 5.95 30.41 19.83
CA LEU A 469 7.35 30.22 19.42
C LEU A 469 8.33 30.74 20.49
N ASN A 470 8.08 31.93 21.07
CA ASN A 470 8.93 32.43 22.16
C ASN A 470 8.90 31.48 23.38
N ALA A 471 7.77 30.83 23.67
CA ALA A 471 7.66 29.86 24.76
C ALA A 471 8.53 28.61 24.50
N ILE A 472 8.61 28.16 23.25
CA ILE A 472 9.51 27.08 22.79
C ILE A 472 10.97 27.53 22.91
N HIS A 473 11.30 28.71 22.38
CA HIS A 473 12.65 29.30 22.44
C HIS A 473 13.17 29.49 23.86
N SER A 474 12.30 29.88 24.80
CA SER A 474 12.65 30.07 26.21
C SER A 474 13.13 28.77 26.90
N ARG A 475 12.78 27.61 26.32
CA ARG A 475 13.25 26.28 26.74
C ARG A 475 14.46 25.81 25.95
N GLY A 476 15.07 26.69 25.16
CA GLY A 476 16.27 26.42 24.38
C GLY A 476 16.06 25.54 23.16
N VAL A 477 14.83 25.44 22.64
CA VAL A 477 14.52 24.66 21.44
C VAL A 477 14.37 25.59 20.24
N LEU A 478 15.10 25.31 19.16
CA LEU A 478 14.81 25.79 17.81
C LEU A 478 13.98 24.74 17.09
N HIS A 479 12.96 25.15 16.33
CA HIS A 479 12.10 24.24 15.59
C HIS A 479 12.76 23.75 14.28
N ASN A 480 13.49 24.64 13.59
CA ASN A 480 14.15 24.49 12.29
C ASN A 480 13.24 24.08 11.11
N ASP A 481 11.93 24.18 11.25
CA ASP A 481 10.97 23.86 10.18
C ASP A 481 9.75 24.79 10.27
N ILE A 482 10.01 26.09 10.12
CA ILE A 482 8.98 27.13 10.15
C ILE A 482 8.18 27.10 8.85
N ARG A 483 6.99 26.49 8.92
CA ARG A 483 6.03 26.41 7.82
C ARG A 483 4.61 26.39 8.35
N ALA A 484 3.65 26.80 7.52
CA ALA A 484 2.26 26.94 7.94
C ALA A 484 1.60 25.59 8.31
N GLU A 485 2.06 24.48 7.72
CA GLU A 485 1.58 23.13 8.03
C GLU A 485 1.90 22.70 9.47
N ASN A 486 2.95 23.29 10.08
CA ASN A 486 3.41 22.95 11.42
C ASN A 486 2.77 23.82 12.53
N ILE A 487 1.85 24.72 12.16
CA ILE A 487 1.14 25.60 13.08
C ILE A 487 -0.35 25.26 13.03
N LEU A 488 -0.89 24.78 14.14
CA LEU A 488 -2.32 24.49 14.28
C LEU A 488 -3.01 25.59 15.07
N ILE A 489 -4.20 26.00 14.63
CA ILE A 489 -5.08 26.94 15.32
C ILE A 489 -6.29 26.18 15.84
N SER A 490 -6.50 26.26 17.14
CA SER A 490 -7.67 25.70 17.83
C SER A 490 -8.92 26.52 17.53
N SER A 491 -9.96 25.85 17.02
CA SER A 491 -11.26 26.45 16.75
C SER A 491 -12.05 26.83 18.02
N LEU A 492 -11.63 26.36 19.19
CA LEU A 492 -12.35 26.57 20.45
C LEU A 492 -11.93 27.85 21.18
N ASN A 493 -10.68 28.26 21.06
CA ASN A 493 -10.10 29.30 21.93
C ASN A 493 -8.97 30.14 21.30
N ASP A 494 -8.75 30.04 19.99
CA ASP A 494 -7.64 30.69 19.28
C ASP A 494 -6.23 30.33 19.82
N ASN A 495 -6.11 29.23 20.58
CA ASN A 495 -4.81 28.72 20.97
C ASN A 495 -4.05 28.24 19.73
N VAL A 496 -2.73 28.45 19.76
CA VAL A 496 -1.83 28.03 18.69
C VAL A 496 -0.95 26.90 19.21
N PHE A 497 -0.86 25.84 18.40
CA PHE A 497 -0.09 24.65 18.71
C PHE A 497 0.96 24.41 17.62
N TRP A 498 2.22 24.31 18.03
CA TRP A 498 3.31 23.88 17.15
C TRP A 498 3.45 22.35 17.15
N ILE A 499 3.69 21.78 15.97
CA ILE A 499 3.85 20.34 15.74
C ILE A 499 5.06 20.05 14.85
N ASP A 500 5.45 18.78 14.74
CA ASP A 500 6.53 18.29 13.86
C ASP A 500 7.94 18.77 14.28
N PHE A 501 8.38 18.36 15.47
CA PHE A 501 9.71 18.67 15.99
C PHE A 501 10.81 17.74 15.47
N GLY A 502 10.59 17.05 14.34
CA GLY A 502 11.57 16.09 13.79
C GLY A 502 12.92 16.73 13.48
N MET A 503 12.91 17.99 13.03
CA MET A 503 14.09 18.78 12.66
C MET A 503 14.62 19.67 13.78
N ALA A 504 13.96 19.69 14.95
CA ALA A 504 14.26 20.62 16.02
C ALA A 504 15.61 20.33 16.69
N SER A 505 16.23 21.37 17.24
CA SER A 505 17.50 21.28 17.94
C SER A 505 17.42 21.93 19.33
N TYR A 506 18.14 21.36 20.29
CA TYR A 506 18.14 21.82 21.68
C TYR A 506 19.50 22.42 22.08
N TYR A 507 19.45 23.63 22.64
CA TYR A 507 20.60 24.39 23.13
C TYR A 507 20.42 24.73 24.60
N ARG A 508 21.32 24.20 25.45
CA ARG A 508 21.33 24.52 26.89
C ARG A 508 21.68 25.99 27.16
N GLU A 509 22.54 26.59 26.32
CA GLU A 509 23.03 27.96 26.46
C GLU A 509 22.43 28.88 25.39
N VAL A 510 21.15 29.23 25.54
CA VAL A 510 20.40 30.06 24.57
C VAL A 510 21.14 31.35 24.19
N ASN A 511 21.76 32.02 25.17
CA ASN A 511 22.46 33.28 24.96
C ASN A 511 23.61 33.18 23.94
N LYS A 512 24.28 32.02 23.86
CA LYS A 512 25.39 31.82 22.91
C LYS A 512 24.91 31.68 21.47
N TYR A 513 23.66 31.26 21.28
CA TYR A 513 23.06 30.98 19.98
C TYR A 513 21.89 31.92 19.66
N TRP A 514 21.74 33.02 20.40
CA TRP A 514 20.63 33.98 20.27
C TRP A 514 20.39 34.47 18.84
N GLY A 515 21.43 34.56 18.01
CA GLY A 515 21.31 34.89 16.58
C GLY A 515 20.38 33.94 15.83
N LEU A 516 20.47 32.63 16.07
CA LEU A 516 19.66 31.61 15.42
C LEU A 516 18.18 31.71 15.84
N PHE A 517 17.92 31.93 17.14
CA PHE A 517 16.55 32.11 17.65
C PHE A 517 15.87 33.34 17.06
N ASN A 518 16.61 34.45 16.90
CA ASN A 518 16.05 35.63 16.23
C ASN A 518 15.81 35.43 14.74
N GLU A 519 16.65 34.63 14.08
CA GLU A 519 16.49 34.29 12.67
C GLU A 519 15.21 33.47 12.47
N GLU A 520 15.01 32.40 13.25
CA GLU A 520 13.79 31.60 13.22
C GLU A 520 12.54 32.43 13.53
N LYS A 521 12.64 33.36 14.50
CA LYS A 521 11.54 34.29 14.78
C LYS A 521 11.24 35.21 13.59
N ARG A 522 12.25 35.66 12.85
CA ARG A 522 12.08 36.47 11.65
C ARG A 522 11.42 35.67 10.53
N GLU A 523 11.80 34.40 10.36
CA GLU A 523 11.14 33.48 9.42
C GLU A 523 9.65 33.36 9.74
N LEU A 524 9.28 33.19 11.01
CA LEU A 524 7.88 33.14 11.41
C LEU A 524 7.14 34.45 11.11
N VAL A 525 7.74 35.61 11.39
CA VAL A 525 7.12 36.91 11.06
C VAL A 525 6.85 37.01 9.56
N ASN A 526 7.84 36.70 8.73
CA ASN A 526 7.72 36.73 7.27
C ASN A 526 6.65 35.76 6.76
N LEU A 527 6.51 34.58 7.39
CA LEU A 527 5.46 33.63 7.08
C LEU A 527 4.08 34.22 7.41
N LEU A 528 3.90 34.75 8.63
CA LEU A 528 2.61 35.28 9.09
C LEU A 528 2.17 36.53 8.34
N ASP A 529 3.09 37.33 7.79
CA ASP A 529 2.78 38.50 6.96
C ASP A 529 1.99 38.14 5.69
N GLN A 530 2.12 36.90 5.22
CA GLN A 530 1.36 36.39 4.07
C GLN A 530 -0.12 36.13 4.40
N TYR A 531 -0.45 35.99 5.70
CA TYR A 531 -1.79 35.69 6.20
C TYR A 531 -2.47 36.92 6.82
N THR A 532 -1.81 38.09 6.84
CA THR A 532 -2.41 39.34 7.29
C THR A 532 -3.05 40.07 6.12
N LEU A 533 -4.27 40.59 6.29
CA LEU A 533 -4.85 41.55 5.34
C LEU A 533 -3.98 42.81 5.34
N LEU A 534 -3.35 43.12 4.20
CA LEU A 534 -2.84 44.46 3.91
C LEU A 534 -4.02 45.42 3.65
N ASP A 535 -4.96 45.52 4.58
CA ASP A 535 -5.97 46.58 4.53
C ASP A 535 -5.37 47.82 5.20
N SER A 536 -4.76 48.65 4.35
CA SER A 536 -5.02 50.08 4.34
C SER A 536 -5.24 50.72 5.72
N VAL A 537 -4.20 50.79 6.55
CA VAL A 537 -4.17 51.80 7.61
C VAL A 537 -3.97 53.15 6.93
N VAL A 538 -5.05 53.70 6.35
CA VAL A 538 -5.16 55.14 6.16
C VAL A 538 -5.36 55.69 7.57
N ILE A 539 -4.26 56.18 8.14
CA ILE A 539 -4.32 57.09 9.27
C ILE A 539 -5.11 58.31 8.78
N VAL A 540 -6.30 58.53 9.35
CA VAL A 540 -7.00 59.82 9.26
C VAL A 540 -6.53 60.68 10.42
#